data_AF-A0A7W2Z7R7-F1
#
_entry.id   AF-A0A7W2Z7R7-F1
#
_cell.length_a   1.000
_cell.length_b   1.000
_cell.length_c   1.000
_cell.angle_alpha   90.00
_cell.angle_beta   90.00
_cell.angle_gamma   90.00
#
_symmetry.space_group_name_H-M   'P 1'
#
loop_
_entity.id
_entity.type
_entity.pdbx_description
1 polymer ?
#
loop_
_entity_poly.entity_id
_entity_poly.type
_entity_poly.pdbx_seq_one_letter_code
_entity_poly.pdbx_strand_id
1 'polypeptide(L)'
;MRYCVFILFLFCVLPAPLVWAAPAQQSFSDWQVTCNNQNFCVARNTGEHRGLVMTLSRSAGAKTDATLRIDLGGLSDPAVKEPDIAPRLLLDDVPLKLSPQHWQLTPWHLKTDDAATITAFLKNIQEGHALTLKGGKQVISLDGLKAALLFIDAQQKRVGSKTAWIKKGNSPPLSVPPAPALKEVAVVNPTPTPLTHEELNDLLDYGTWRMNNSQCSLDPNRREVRVTALTDDKALLIVSCEAGAYNTVDLAWQVSRKKPFSARSIRLRLPFTPSSNSSEMELMNASFDEKTRELTTLALGRGIGDCGIQTRWRFDGQRFRLVRYAEEPSCDNWNGPDAWPTLWITR
;
A
#
# COMPACT_ATOMS: atom_id res chain seq x y z
N MET A 1 29.54 52.54 -39.31
CA MET A 1 28.94 52.32 -37.98
C MET A 1 27.68 51.50 -38.14
N ARG A 2 27.70 50.21 -37.78
CA ARG A 2 26.52 49.33 -37.72
C ARG A 2 26.57 48.64 -36.36
N TYR A 3 25.69 49.04 -35.46
CA TYR A 3 25.55 48.42 -34.14
C TYR A 3 24.66 47.17 -34.27
N CYS A 4 25.25 46.00 -34.00
CA CYS A 4 24.50 44.75 -33.89
C CYS A 4 24.08 44.59 -32.42
N VAL A 5 22.79 44.75 -32.13
CA VAL A 5 22.22 44.51 -30.81
C VAL A 5 21.97 43.01 -30.67
N PHE A 6 22.76 42.34 -29.83
CA PHE A 6 22.49 40.96 -29.42
C PHE A 6 21.46 40.96 -28.29
N ILE A 7 20.25 40.45 -28.57
CA ILE A 7 19.22 40.20 -27.57
C ILE A 7 19.51 38.83 -26.96
N LEU A 8 19.98 38.80 -25.71
CA LEU A 8 20.11 37.58 -24.91
C LEU A 8 18.70 37.18 -24.41
N PHE A 9 18.15 36.09 -24.92
CA PHE A 9 16.97 35.44 -24.35
C PHE A 9 17.38 34.66 -23.10
N LEU A 10 17.08 35.22 -21.91
CA LEU A 10 17.16 34.50 -20.65
C LEU A 10 15.99 33.49 -20.58
N PHE A 11 16.26 32.21 -20.83
CA PHE A 11 15.32 31.14 -20.51
C PHE A 11 15.27 30.94 -18.99
N CYS A 12 14.31 31.57 -18.31
CA CYS A 12 13.95 31.23 -16.94
C CYS A 12 13.31 29.82 -16.92
N VAL A 13 14.13 28.79 -16.69
CA VAL A 13 13.64 27.46 -16.31
C VAL A 13 13.18 27.55 -14.86
N LEU A 14 11.91 27.85 -14.63
CA LEU A 14 11.29 27.71 -13.31
C LEU A 14 11.33 26.22 -12.93
N PRO A 15 11.98 25.82 -11.82
CA PRO A 15 11.86 24.45 -11.35
C PRO A 15 10.38 24.22 -11.02
N ALA A 16 9.74 23.30 -11.74
CA ALA A 16 8.40 22.86 -11.40
C ALA A 16 8.45 22.40 -9.94
N PRO A 17 7.62 22.94 -9.03
CA PRO A 17 7.56 22.43 -7.68
C PRO A 17 7.25 20.94 -7.79
N LEU A 18 8.14 20.09 -7.26
CA LEU A 18 7.84 18.69 -7.03
C LEU A 18 6.67 18.67 -6.05
N VAL A 19 5.45 18.64 -6.58
CA VAL A 19 4.25 18.50 -5.77
C VAL A 19 4.35 17.11 -5.18
N TRP A 20 4.79 17.02 -3.94
CA TRP A 20 4.77 15.78 -3.21
C TRP A 20 3.32 15.55 -2.78
N ALA A 21 2.70 14.48 -3.30
CA ALA A 21 1.43 14.04 -2.76
C ALA A 21 1.72 13.35 -1.42
N ALA A 22 1.33 13.99 -0.32
CA ALA A 22 1.37 13.33 0.98
C ALA A 22 0.43 12.12 0.92
N PRO A 23 0.90 10.92 1.27
CA PRO A 23 0.02 9.77 1.45
C PRO A 23 -1.08 10.09 2.44
N ALA A 24 -2.27 9.54 2.22
CA ALA A 24 -3.41 9.73 3.10
C ALA A 24 -4.23 8.46 3.18
N GLN A 25 -4.69 8.11 4.38
CA GLN A 25 -5.66 7.04 4.61
C GLN A 25 -6.70 7.55 5.60
N GLN A 26 -7.98 7.37 5.26
CA GLN A 26 -9.08 7.88 6.06
C GLN A 26 -10.33 7.02 5.87
N SER A 27 -11.07 6.81 6.96
CA SER A 27 -12.37 6.16 6.96
C SER A 27 -13.51 7.18 6.95
N PHE A 28 -14.59 6.83 6.27
CA PHE A 28 -15.83 7.58 6.12
C PHE A 28 -16.99 6.62 6.33
N SER A 29 -17.48 6.51 7.56
CA SER A 29 -18.47 5.50 7.94
C SER A 29 -18.01 4.09 7.51
N ASP A 30 -18.70 3.46 6.56
CA ASP A 30 -18.40 2.11 6.08
C ASP A 30 -17.47 2.08 4.86
N TRP A 31 -16.75 3.17 4.59
CA TRP A 31 -15.80 3.29 3.49
C TRP A 31 -14.41 3.66 3.96
N GLN A 32 -13.39 3.07 3.35
CA GLN A 32 -12.00 3.42 3.55
C GLN A 32 -11.42 3.95 2.26
N VAL A 33 -10.72 5.08 2.34
CA VAL A 33 -9.92 5.63 1.24
C VAL A 33 -8.45 5.57 1.60
N THR A 34 -7.62 5.11 0.67
CA THR A 34 -6.16 5.15 0.77
C THR A 34 -5.58 5.75 -0.51
N CYS A 35 -4.78 6.81 -0.40
CA CYS A 35 -4.07 7.46 -1.49
C CYS A 35 -2.57 7.38 -1.25
N ASN A 36 -1.82 6.90 -2.24
CA ASN A 36 -0.37 6.76 -2.12
C ASN A 36 0.40 8.05 -2.47
N ASN A 37 1.74 8.00 -2.40
CA ASN A 37 2.64 9.11 -2.77
C ASN A 37 2.68 9.49 -4.26
N GLN A 38 1.96 8.76 -5.13
CA GLN A 38 1.66 9.19 -6.51
C GLN A 38 0.27 9.80 -6.65
N ASN A 39 -0.45 9.95 -5.55
CA ASN A 39 -1.84 10.37 -5.51
C ASN A 39 -2.79 9.41 -6.26
N PHE A 40 -2.40 8.14 -6.37
CA PHE A 40 -3.30 7.06 -6.78
C PHE A 40 -4.15 6.68 -5.57
N CYS A 41 -5.47 6.76 -5.72
CA CYS A 41 -6.42 6.54 -4.64
C CYS A 41 -7.24 5.28 -4.86
N VAL A 42 -7.51 4.55 -3.78
CA VAL A 42 -8.41 3.42 -3.72
C VAL A 42 -9.44 3.68 -2.63
N ALA A 43 -10.72 3.58 -2.97
CA ALA A 43 -11.83 3.52 -2.02
C ALA A 43 -12.43 2.11 -2.03
N ARG A 44 -12.74 1.56 -0.86
CA ARG A 44 -13.50 0.31 -0.71
C ARG A 44 -14.49 0.41 0.42
N ASN A 45 -15.60 -0.33 0.35
CA ASN A 45 -16.41 -0.54 1.55
C ASN A 45 -15.67 -1.47 2.54
N THR A 46 -15.93 -1.26 3.82
CA THR A 46 -15.40 -1.99 4.97
C THR A 46 -16.54 -2.48 5.86
N GLY A 47 -16.25 -3.27 6.89
CA GLY A 47 -17.24 -3.73 7.88
C GLY A 47 -17.91 -5.06 7.51
N GLU A 48 -19.15 -5.27 7.91
CA GLU A 48 -19.89 -6.54 7.76
C GLU A 48 -20.44 -6.75 6.34
N HIS A 49 -19.54 -6.78 5.34
CA HIS A 49 -19.92 -6.90 3.93
C HIS A 49 -20.21 -8.34 3.47
N ARG A 50 -19.91 -9.34 4.32
CA ARG A 50 -20.08 -10.78 4.06
C ARG A 50 -19.52 -11.22 2.70
N GLY A 51 -18.37 -10.65 2.38
CA GLY A 51 -17.62 -10.94 1.16
C GLY A 51 -18.00 -10.14 -0.08
N LEU A 52 -19.02 -9.28 -0.08
CA LEU A 52 -19.32 -8.43 -1.23
C LEU A 52 -18.63 -7.07 -1.09
N VAL A 53 -17.61 -6.82 -1.90
CA VAL A 53 -16.82 -5.59 -1.81
C VAL A 53 -16.81 -4.85 -3.13
N MET A 54 -17.17 -3.58 -3.07
CA MET A 54 -16.98 -2.61 -4.12
C MET A 54 -15.64 -1.88 -3.90
N THR A 55 -14.79 -1.88 -4.92
CA THR A 55 -13.52 -1.16 -4.93
C THR A 55 -13.47 -0.19 -6.10
N LEU A 56 -13.16 1.07 -5.81
CA LEU A 56 -12.94 2.12 -6.79
C LEU A 56 -11.49 2.58 -6.72
N SER A 57 -10.75 2.49 -7.82
CA SER A 57 -9.40 3.03 -7.92
C SER A 57 -9.30 4.13 -8.96
N ARG A 58 -8.42 5.10 -8.75
CA ARG A 58 -8.23 6.23 -9.66
C ARG A 58 -6.81 6.80 -9.63
N SER A 59 -6.23 6.95 -10.81
CA SER A 59 -4.94 7.62 -11.00
C SER A 59 -5.06 9.14 -10.94
N ALA A 60 -3.99 9.80 -10.54
CA ALA A 60 -3.87 11.25 -10.60
C ALA A 60 -3.73 11.76 -12.04
N GLY A 61 -3.86 13.07 -12.24
CA GLY A 61 -3.67 13.72 -13.54
C GLY A 61 -4.93 13.95 -14.35
N ALA A 62 -4.76 14.58 -15.51
CA ALA A 62 -5.85 15.00 -16.37
C ALA A 62 -6.68 13.84 -16.94
N LYS A 63 -6.06 12.67 -17.10
CA LYS A 63 -6.78 11.46 -17.50
C LYS A 63 -7.74 11.03 -16.39
N THR A 64 -8.84 10.41 -16.81
CA THR A 64 -9.86 9.84 -15.94
C THR A 64 -9.67 8.33 -15.82
N ASP A 65 -8.42 7.88 -15.72
CA ASP A 65 -8.07 6.47 -15.60
C ASP A 65 -8.54 5.99 -14.21
N ALA A 66 -9.67 5.29 -14.20
CA ALA A 66 -10.32 4.79 -13.01
C ALA A 66 -10.88 3.39 -13.29
N THR A 67 -10.96 2.57 -12.25
CA THR A 67 -11.54 1.24 -12.32
C THR A 67 -12.54 1.09 -11.19
N LEU A 68 -13.73 0.59 -11.50
CA LEU A 68 -14.71 0.17 -10.51
C LEU A 68 -14.86 -1.34 -10.57
N ARG A 69 -14.78 -1.99 -9.42
CA ARG A 69 -14.99 -3.42 -9.25
C ARG A 69 -16.04 -3.69 -8.18
N ILE A 70 -16.82 -4.75 -8.37
CA ILE A 70 -17.67 -5.35 -7.34
C ILE A 70 -17.36 -6.84 -7.37
N ASP A 71 -16.79 -7.31 -6.27
CA ASP A 71 -16.25 -8.65 -6.14
C ASP A 71 -16.97 -9.36 -4.98
N LEU A 72 -17.29 -10.64 -5.15
CA LEU A 72 -17.76 -11.53 -4.08
C LEU A 72 -16.63 -12.50 -3.70
N GLY A 73 -16.31 -12.60 -2.41
CA GLY A 73 -15.25 -13.49 -1.91
C GLY A 73 -14.61 -12.99 -0.61
N GLY A 74 -13.31 -13.17 -0.48
CA GLY A 74 -12.49 -12.73 0.64
C GLY A 74 -11.12 -13.40 0.57
N LEU A 75 -10.55 -13.76 1.72
CA LEU A 75 -9.31 -14.55 1.78
C LEU A 75 -9.37 -15.89 1.04
N SER A 76 -10.56 -16.44 0.84
CA SER A 76 -10.82 -17.63 0.05
C SER A 76 -11.84 -17.33 -1.05
N ASP A 77 -11.69 -18.00 -2.19
CA ASP A 77 -12.66 -17.92 -3.28
C ASP A 77 -14.07 -18.33 -2.80
N PRO A 78 -15.14 -17.74 -3.39
CA PRO A 78 -16.49 -18.21 -3.17
C PRO A 78 -16.64 -19.69 -3.50
N ALA A 79 -17.61 -20.34 -2.85
CA ALA A 79 -17.95 -21.70 -3.20
C ALA A 79 -18.40 -21.77 -4.67
N VAL A 80 -17.94 -22.78 -5.42
CA VAL A 80 -18.26 -22.99 -6.86
C VAL A 80 -19.76 -22.95 -7.18
N LYS A 81 -20.62 -23.25 -6.21
CA LYS A 81 -22.08 -23.23 -6.35
C LYS A 81 -22.71 -21.84 -6.16
N GLU A 82 -21.94 -20.82 -5.80
CA GLU A 82 -22.45 -19.48 -5.57
C GLU A 82 -22.93 -18.87 -6.90
N PRO A 83 -24.20 -18.45 -7.00
CA PRO A 83 -24.75 -17.90 -8.24
C PRO A 83 -24.13 -16.57 -8.64
N ASP A 84 -24.17 -16.29 -9.95
CA ASP A 84 -23.70 -15.03 -10.55
C ASP A 84 -24.23 -13.79 -9.83
N ILE A 85 -23.34 -12.83 -9.53
CA ILE A 85 -23.71 -11.65 -8.74
C ILE A 85 -24.41 -10.56 -9.57
N ALA A 86 -24.04 -10.38 -10.85
CA ALA A 86 -24.61 -9.34 -11.71
C ALA A 86 -26.15 -9.37 -11.81
N PRO A 87 -26.83 -10.51 -12.07
CA PRO A 87 -28.30 -10.55 -12.15
C PRO A 87 -29.00 -10.43 -10.79
N ARG A 88 -28.25 -10.51 -9.68
CA ARG A 88 -28.78 -10.48 -8.31
C ARG A 88 -28.58 -9.13 -7.62
N LEU A 89 -27.83 -8.22 -8.22
CA LEU A 89 -27.47 -6.96 -7.61
C LEU A 89 -28.69 -6.03 -7.51
N LEU A 90 -28.95 -5.53 -6.30
CA LEU A 90 -30.03 -4.60 -5.99
C LEU A 90 -29.42 -3.30 -5.48
N LEU A 91 -30.04 -2.16 -5.80
CA LEU A 91 -29.86 -0.88 -5.14
C LEU A 91 -31.15 -0.59 -4.38
N ASP A 92 -31.07 -0.54 -3.05
CA ASP A 92 -32.24 -0.32 -2.18
C ASP A 92 -33.43 -1.23 -2.55
N ASP A 93 -33.17 -2.53 -2.62
CA ASP A 93 -34.11 -3.61 -2.99
C ASP A 93 -34.65 -3.58 -4.43
N VAL A 94 -34.20 -2.63 -5.26
CA VAL A 94 -34.56 -2.54 -6.68
C VAL A 94 -33.45 -3.12 -7.55
N PRO A 95 -33.76 -3.98 -8.55
CA PRO A 95 -32.75 -4.53 -9.45
C PRO A 95 -31.88 -3.46 -10.12
N LEU A 96 -30.56 -3.57 -9.95
CA LEU A 96 -29.60 -2.64 -10.53
C LEU A 96 -29.29 -3.05 -11.97
N LYS A 97 -29.66 -2.20 -12.92
CA LYS A 97 -29.39 -2.44 -14.34
C LYS A 97 -27.94 -2.07 -14.68
N LEU A 98 -27.18 -3.05 -15.14
CA LEU A 98 -25.83 -2.88 -15.66
C LEU A 98 -25.86 -2.94 -17.19
N SER A 99 -25.04 -2.13 -17.86
CA SER A 99 -24.89 -2.20 -19.32
C SER A 99 -23.85 -3.26 -19.67
N PRO A 100 -24.20 -4.42 -20.26
CA PRO A 100 -23.24 -5.51 -20.44
C PRO A 100 -22.06 -5.15 -21.36
N GLN A 101 -22.22 -4.14 -22.23
CA GLN A 101 -21.21 -3.75 -23.22
C GLN A 101 -19.97 -3.09 -22.61
N HIS A 102 -20.10 -2.46 -21.45
CA HIS A 102 -19.02 -1.71 -20.78
C HIS A 102 -18.59 -2.34 -19.45
N TRP A 103 -19.10 -3.53 -19.17
CA TRP A 103 -18.78 -4.29 -17.97
C TRP A 103 -18.20 -5.64 -18.35
N GLN A 104 -17.07 -5.97 -17.73
CA GLN A 104 -16.52 -7.31 -17.70
C GLN A 104 -17.23 -8.05 -16.58
N LEU A 105 -18.01 -9.08 -16.93
CA LEU A 105 -18.82 -9.85 -16.00
C LEU A 105 -18.30 -11.30 -15.95
N THR A 106 -17.87 -11.73 -14.78
CA THR A 106 -17.71 -13.14 -14.43
C THR A 106 -18.68 -13.47 -13.29
N PRO A 107 -18.87 -14.75 -12.91
CA PRO A 107 -19.84 -15.12 -11.88
C PRO A 107 -19.73 -14.29 -10.60
N TRP A 108 -18.52 -13.96 -10.14
CA TRP A 108 -18.32 -13.27 -8.86
C TRP A 108 -17.58 -11.94 -8.97
N HIS A 109 -17.28 -11.48 -10.18
CA HIS A 109 -16.50 -10.26 -10.40
C HIS A 109 -17.17 -9.41 -11.49
N LEU A 110 -17.51 -8.17 -11.13
CA LEU A 110 -17.89 -7.12 -12.07
C LEU A 110 -16.76 -6.12 -12.13
N LYS A 111 -16.36 -5.73 -13.34
CA LYS A 111 -15.35 -4.70 -13.53
C LYS A 111 -15.69 -3.79 -14.69
N THR A 112 -15.43 -2.50 -14.53
CA THR A 112 -15.42 -1.53 -15.62
C THR A 112 -14.29 -0.52 -15.42
N ASP A 113 -13.66 -0.11 -16.51
CA ASP A 113 -12.70 0.98 -16.61
C ASP A 113 -13.20 2.12 -17.53
N ASP A 114 -14.45 2.01 -18.00
CA ASP A 114 -15.08 3.06 -18.80
C ASP A 114 -15.53 4.23 -17.90
N ALA A 115 -14.87 5.38 -18.07
CA ALA A 115 -15.06 6.54 -17.20
C ALA A 115 -16.51 7.07 -17.21
N ALA A 116 -17.22 6.98 -18.34
CA ALA A 116 -18.61 7.41 -18.45
C ALA A 116 -19.54 6.48 -17.68
N THR A 117 -19.35 5.16 -17.83
CA THR A 117 -20.06 4.11 -17.10
C THR A 117 -19.84 4.23 -15.59
N ILE A 118 -18.59 4.41 -15.15
CA ILE A 118 -18.27 4.63 -13.73
C ILE A 118 -19.00 5.87 -13.22
N THR A 119 -18.93 6.98 -13.94
CA THR A 119 -19.58 8.24 -13.53
C THR A 119 -21.11 8.10 -13.44
N ALA A 120 -21.74 7.41 -14.40
CA ALA A 120 -23.17 7.15 -14.39
C ALA A 120 -23.58 6.22 -13.24
N PHE A 121 -22.80 5.17 -13.00
CA PHE A 121 -23.00 4.23 -11.90
C PHE A 121 -22.91 4.93 -10.54
N LEU A 122 -21.83 5.68 -10.29
CA LEU A 122 -21.65 6.44 -9.04
C LEU A 122 -22.78 7.46 -8.84
N LYS A 123 -23.20 8.17 -9.90
CA LYS A 123 -24.33 9.11 -9.82
C LYS A 123 -25.64 8.42 -9.41
N ASN A 124 -25.86 7.18 -9.86
CA ASN A 124 -27.05 6.42 -9.54
C ASN A 124 -27.04 5.93 -8.08
N ILE A 125 -25.90 5.45 -7.59
CA ILE A 125 -25.83 4.86 -6.24
C ILE A 125 -25.57 5.87 -5.12
N GLN A 126 -25.03 7.05 -5.40
CA GLN A 126 -24.55 8.00 -4.36
C GLN A 126 -25.64 8.49 -3.38
N GLU A 127 -26.91 8.44 -3.77
CA GLU A 127 -28.05 8.84 -2.91
C GLU A 127 -28.83 7.63 -2.37
N GLY A 128 -28.41 6.40 -2.73
CA GLY A 128 -28.97 5.17 -2.17
C GLY A 128 -28.33 4.79 -0.85
N HIS A 129 -28.86 3.75 -0.22
CA HIS A 129 -28.41 3.29 1.10
C HIS A 129 -27.55 2.03 1.03
N ALA A 130 -27.88 1.09 0.15
CA ALA A 130 -27.15 -0.17 0.07
C ALA A 130 -27.17 -0.79 -1.34
N LEU A 131 -26.07 -1.47 -1.68
CA LEU A 131 -26.08 -2.51 -2.70
C LEU A 131 -26.17 -3.89 -2.04
N THR A 132 -27.12 -4.71 -2.44
CA THR A 132 -27.34 -6.05 -1.88
C THR A 132 -27.42 -7.12 -2.95
N LEU A 133 -27.26 -8.39 -2.56
CA LEU A 133 -27.54 -9.53 -3.43
C LEU A 133 -28.90 -10.14 -3.09
N LYS A 134 -29.78 -10.22 -4.09
CA LYS A 134 -31.05 -10.95 -3.97
C LYS A 134 -30.79 -12.39 -3.53
N GLY A 135 -31.52 -12.84 -2.51
CA GLY A 135 -31.39 -14.19 -1.94
C GLY A 135 -30.12 -14.42 -1.12
N GLY A 136 -29.40 -13.35 -0.77
CA GLY A 136 -28.18 -13.39 0.04
C GLY A 136 -28.27 -12.50 1.29
N LYS A 137 -27.17 -12.46 2.07
CA LYS A 137 -26.99 -11.55 3.21
C LYS A 137 -25.92 -10.50 2.97
N GLN A 138 -25.33 -10.51 1.78
CA GLN A 138 -24.25 -9.63 1.37
C GLN A 138 -24.76 -8.20 1.19
N VAL A 139 -24.00 -7.25 1.70
CA VAL A 139 -24.37 -5.84 1.69
C VAL A 139 -23.11 -4.97 1.52
N ILE A 140 -23.20 -4.02 0.61
CA ILE A 140 -22.30 -2.87 0.55
C ILE A 140 -23.12 -1.68 1.07
N SER A 141 -22.80 -1.22 2.27
CA SER A 141 -23.33 0.05 2.77
C SER A 141 -22.83 1.20 1.89
N LEU A 142 -23.72 2.12 1.53
CA LEU A 142 -23.38 3.33 0.77
C LEU A 142 -23.15 4.54 1.69
N ASP A 143 -23.31 4.35 3.00
CA ASP A 143 -23.06 5.37 4.00
C ASP A 143 -21.58 5.76 4.00
N GLY A 144 -21.31 7.03 3.70
CA GLY A 144 -19.95 7.57 3.60
C GLY A 144 -19.34 7.50 2.20
N LEU A 145 -19.94 6.80 1.23
CA LEU A 145 -19.43 6.74 -0.15
C LEU A 145 -19.25 8.14 -0.74
N LYS A 146 -20.27 9.00 -0.65
CA LYS A 146 -20.21 10.37 -1.17
C LYS A 146 -19.08 11.19 -0.56
N ALA A 147 -18.82 11.02 0.75
CA ALA A 147 -17.72 11.69 1.44
C ALA A 147 -16.35 11.14 1.01
N ALA A 148 -16.23 9.81 0.86
CA ALA A 148 -15.04 9.15 0.33
C ALA A 148 -14.70 9.61 -1.10
N LEU A 149 -15.70 9.69 -1.99
CA LEU A 149 -15.54 10.20 -3.36
C LEU A 149 -15.12 11.68 -3.37
N LEU A 150 -15.72 12.50 -2.51
CA LEU A 150 -15.35 13.90 -2.37
C LEU A 150 -13.92 14.06 -1.84
N PHE A 151 -13.50 13.21 -0.92
CA PHE A 151 -12.13 13.18 -0.41
C PHE A 151 -11.13 12.85 -1.51
N ILE A 152 -11.40 11.83 -2.35
CA ILE A 152 -10.56 11.52 -3.52
C ILE A 152 -10.50 12.72 -4.47
N ASP A 153 -11.64 13.34 -4.79
CA ASP A 153 -11.68 14.54 -5.64
C ASP A 153 -10.86 15.68 -5.03
N ALA A 154 -10.88 15.88 -3.71
CA ALA A 154 -10.11 16.91 -3.03
C ALA A 154 -8.60 16.60 -3.04
N GLN A 155 -8.23 15.37 -2.70
CA GLN A 155 -6.84 14.90 -2.66
C GLN A 155 -6.18 14.99 -4.04
N GLN A 156 -6.92 14.69 -5.11
CA GLN A 156 -6.47 14.82 -6.49
C GLN A 156 -6.67 16.22 -7.09
N LYS A 157 -7.16 17.20 -6.31
CA LYS A 157 -7.46 18.58 -6.77
C LYS A 157 -8.41 18.65 -7.98
N ARG A 158 -9.43 17.80 -7.97
CA ARG A 158 -10.45 17.71 -9.01
C ARG A 158 -11.73 18.47 -8.69
N VAL A 159 -11.98 18.83 -7.44
CA VAL A 159 -13.13 19.65 -7.02
C VAL A 159 -13.24 20.89 -7.92
N GLY A 160 -14.41 21.11 -8.52
CA GLY A 160 -14.64 22.23 -9.46
C GLY A 160 -14.14 21.99 -10.90
N SER A 161 -13.59 20.81 -11.20
CA SER A 161 -13.26 20.38 -12.57
C SER A 161 -14.38 19.59 -13.21
N LYS A 162 -14.34 19.46 -14.55
CA LYS A 162 -15.24 18.59 -15.32
C LYS A 162 -15.11 17.11 -14.95
N THR A 163 -13.98 16.72 -14.35
CA THR A 163 -13.65 15.33 -14.02
C THR A 163 -13.97 14.95 -12.58
N ALA A 164 -14.43 15.87 -11.72
CA ALA A 164 -14.88 15.51 -10.37
C ALA A 164 -16.07 14.53 -10.42
N TRP A 165 -16.18 13.65 -9.43
CA TRP A 165 -17.36 12.81 -9.27
C TRP A 165 -18.47 13.54 -8.51
N ILE A 166 -18.14 14.29 -7.45
CA ILE A 166 -19.12 14.92 -6.57
C ILE A 166 -19.35 16.40 -6.92
N LYS A 167 -18.36 17.25 -6.68
CA LYS A 167 -18.46 18.70 -6.92
C LYS A 167 -17.91 19.07 -8.29
N LYS A 168 -18.67 18.74 -9.34
CA LYS A 168 -18.32 19.08 -10.73
C LYS A 168 -18.30 20.60 -10.96
N GLY A 169 -17.40 21.04 -11.84
CA GLY A 169 -17.36 22.41 -12.32
C GLY A 169 -16.81 22.49 -13.74
N ASN A 170 -16.45 23.69 -14.17
CA ASN A 170 -16.10 23.94 -15.57
C ASN A 170 -14.60 23.85 -15.87
N SER A 171 -13.75 23.70 -14.84
CA SER A 171 -12.30 23.64 -15.03
C SER A 171 -11.91 22.45 -15.91
N PRO A 172 -11.05 22.65 -16.92
CA PRO A 172 -10.69 21.58 -17.86
C PRO A 172 -9.94 20.45 -17.15
N PRO A 173 -9.96 19.21 -17.68
CA PRO A 173 -9.23 18.08 -17.09
C PRO A 173 -7.74 18.37 -16.84
N LEU A 174 -7.11 19.18 -17.71
CA LEU A 174 -5.70 19.59 -17.57
C LEU A 174 -5.40 20.44 -16.34
N SER A 175 -6.41 20.96 -15.62
CA SER A 175 -6.18 21.65 -14.34
C SER A 175 -5.83 20.69 -13.20
N VAL A 176 -6.01 19.37 -13.40
CA VAL A 176 -5.72 18.33 -12.41
C VAL A 176 -4.22 18.02 -12.43
N PRO A 177 -3.49 18.14 -11.30
CA PRO A 177 -2.07 17.86 -11.25
C PRO A 177 -1.73 16.42 -11.66
N PRO A 178 -0.65 16.21 -12.43
CA PRO A 178 -0.19 14.86 -12.77
C PRO A 178 0.29 14.11 -11.53
N ALA A 179 0.40 12.78 -11.66
CA ALA A 179 1.02 11.94 -10.64
C ALA A 179 2.47 12.39 -10.37
N PRO A 180 2.88 12.55 -9.11
CA PRO A 180 4.28 12.78 -8.76
C PRO A 180 5.18 11.64 -9.24
N ALA A 181 6.42 11.99 -9.60
CA ALA A 181 7.44 11.01 -9.98
C ALA A 181 7.88 10.18 -8.76
N LEU A 182 8.04 8.88 -8.97
CA LEU A 182 8.57 7.98 -7.94
C LEU A 182 10.06 8.21 -7.72
N LYS A 183 10.43 8.28 -6.43
CA LYS A 183 11.84 8.25 -6.02
C LYS A 183 12.40 6.87 -6.33
N GLU A 184 13.63 6.82 -6.82
CA GLU A 184 14.38 5.58 -7.00
C GLU A 184 14.99 5.14 -5.66
N VAL A 185 14.95 3.83 -5.40
CA VAL A 185 15.72 3.24 -4.31
C VAL A 185 16.89 2.46 -4.91
N ALA A 186 18.11 2.96 -4.62
CA ALA A 186 19.33 2.33 -5.07
C ALA A 186 19.40 0.86 -4.66
N VAL A 187 19.94 0.06 -5.56
CA VAL A 187 20.17 -1.36 -5.34
C VAL A 187 21.67 -1.56 -5.26
N VAL A 188 22.16 -2.21 -4.21
CA VAL A 188 23.57 -2.60 -4.12
C VAL A 188 23.91 -3.50 -5.30
N ASN A 189 24.92 -3.16 -6.09
CA ASN A 189 25.45 -4.03 -7.14
C ASN A 189 26.98 -4.03 -7.04
N PRO A 190 27.66 -5.18 -7.23
CA PRO A 190 27.09 -6.49 -7.59
C PRO A 190 26.30 -7.16 -6.45
N THR A 191 25.60 -8.25 -6.76
CA THR A 191 25.00 -9.11 -5.73
C THR A 191 26.09 -9.58 -4.77
N PRO A 192 25.86 -9.50 -3.44
CA PRO A 192 26.83 -9.96 -2.46
C PRO A 192 27.19 -11.42 -2.68
N THR A 193 28.45 -11.73 -2.46
CA THR A 193 28.92 -13.12 -2.32
C THR A 193 28.21 -13.79 -1.13
N PRO A 194 27.72 -15.03 -1.28
CA PRO A 194 27.16 -15.78 -0.16
C PRO A 194 28.15 -15.87 1.01
N LEU A 195 27.63 -15.96 2.22
CA LEU A 195 28.46 -16.20 3.40
C LEU A 195 29.12 -17.57 3.30
N THR A 196 30.42 -17.65 3.61
CA THR A 196 31.07 -18.95 3.79
C THR A 196 30.54 -19.62 5.06
N HIS A 197 30.77 -20.92 5.19
CA HIS A 197 30.37 -21.66 6.39
C HIS A 197 31.04 -21.10 7.66
N GLU A 198 32.30 -20.70 7.56
CA GLU A 198 33.06 -20.09 8.66
C GLU A 198 32.47 -18.72 9.05
N GLU A 199 32.22 -17.84 8.07
CA GLU A 199 31.61 -16.54 8.34
C GLU A 199 30.22 -16.68 8.97
N LEU A 200 29.40 -17.60 8.47
CA LEU A 200 28.07 -17.85 8.98
C LEU A 200 28.13 -18.31 10.45
N ASN A 201 28.95 -19.31 10.78
CA ASN A 201 29.10 -19.80 12.15
C ASN A 201 29.59 -18.70 13.09
N ASP A 202 30.61 -17.95 12.69
CA ASP A 202 31.15 -16.86 13.50
C ASP A 202 30.12 -15.75 13.76
N LEU A 203 29.29 -15.41 12.76
CA LEU A 203 28.24 -14.39 12.89
C LEU A 203 27.06 -14.88 13.73
N LEU A 204 26.71 -16.17 13.65
CA LEU A 204 25.69 -16.79 14.50
C LEU A 204 26.13 -16.84 15.96
N ASP A 205 27.39 -17.19 16.22
CA ASP A 205 27.99 -17.15 17.57
C ASP A 205 28.00 -15.72 18.12
N TYR A 206 28.40 -14.75 17.29
CA TYR A 206 28.35 -13.32 17.65
C TYR A 206 26.93 -12.86 17.97
N GLY A 207 25.95 -13.24 17.14
CA GLY A 207 24.54 -12.94 17.35
C GLY A 207 24.03 -13.52 18.66
N THR A 208 24.31 -14.79 18.93
CA THR A 208 23.93 -15.48 20.17
C THR A 208 24.54 -14.79 21.40
N TRP A 209 25.83 -14.46 21.35
CA TRP A 209 26.51 -13.74 22.43
C TRP A 209 25.88 -12.36 22.69
N ARG A 210 25.63 -11.57 21.63
CA ARG A 210 24.97 -10.25 21.74
C ARG A 210 23.62 -10.36 22.42
N MET A 211 22.87 -11.41 22.11
CA MET A 211 21.50 -11.61 22.59
C MET A 211 21.44 -12.00 24.05
N ASN A 212 22.37 -12.83 24.51
CA ASN A 212 22.50 -13.14 25.93
C ASN A 212 22.81 -11.89 26.78
N ASN A 213 23.30 -10.82 26.15
CA ASN A 213 23.61 -9.54 26.79
C ASN A 213 22.59 -8.42 26.45
N SER A 214 21.42 -8.78 25.89
CA SER A 214 20.36 -7.83 25.49
C SER A 214 19.14 -7.90 26.40
N GLN A 215 18.39 -6.80 26.51
CA GLN A 215 17.13 -6.74 27.25
C GLN A 215 15.95 -7.27 26.40
N CYS A 216 16.03 -8.52 25.96
CA CYS A 216 14.93 -9.20 25.26
C CYS A 216 14.11 -10.06 26.21
N SER A 217 12.77 -10.00 26.07
CA SER A 217 11.84 -10.69 26.96
C SER A 217 11.58 -12.15 26.55
N LEU A 218 11.82 -12.51 25.29
CA LEU A 218 11.74 -13.90 24.83
C LEU A 218 12.71 -14.80 25.59
N ASP A 219 12.28 -16.01 25.94
CA ASP A 219 13.14 -17.06 26.49
C ASP A 219 14.32 -17.33 25.53
N PRO A 220 15.57 -17.36 26.01
CA PRO A 220 16.76 -17.63 25.19
C PRO A 220 16.63 -18.85 24.26
N ASN A 221 15.99 -19.94 24.70
CA ASN A 221 15.81 -21.15 23.90
C ASN A 221 14.78 -21.01 22.78
N ARG A 222 13.96 -19.96 22.82
CA ARG A 222 12.95 -19.64 21.80
C ARG A 222 13.38 -18.52 20.85
N ARG A 223 14.55 -17.92 21.09
CA ARG A 223 15.10 -16.88 20.24
C ARG A 223 15.67 -17.49 18.97
N GLU A 224 15.52 -16.78 17.87
CA GLU A 224 16.03 -17.18 16.57
C GLU A 224 17.03 -16.12 16.11
N VAL A 225 18.26 -16.55 15.83
CA VAL A 225 19.30 -15.70 15.26
C VAL A 225 19.41 -16.01 13.76
N ARG A 226 19.18 -15.00 12.92
CA ARG A 226 19.23 -15.11 11.46
C ARG A 226 20.29 -14.18 10.91
N VAL A 227 21.09 -14.69 9.97
CA VAL A 227 22.20 -13.94 9.36
C VAL A 227 22.14 -14.09 7.86
N THR A 228 22.26 -12.96 7.15
CA THR A 228 22.26 -12.94 5.69
C THR A 228 23.33 -11.98 5.16
N ALA A 229 23.94 -12.29 4.01
CA ALA A 229 24.86 -11.35 3.35
C ALA A 229 24.09 -10.10 2.86
N LEU A 230 24.58 -8.92 3.23
CA LEU A 230 24.00 -7.65 2.79
C LEU A 230 24.85 -6.97 1.71
N THR A 231 26.17 -7.15 1.82
CA THR A 231 27.24 -6.66 0.94
C THR A 231 28.44 -7.61 1.10
N ASP A 232 29.51 -7.43 0.32
CA ASP A 232 30.73 -8.24 0.50
C ASP A 232 31.49 -7.94 1.80
N ASP A 233 31.18 -6.84 2.49
CA ASP A 233 31.81 -6.45 3.76
C ASP A 233 30.84 -6.48 4.96
N LYS A 234 29.53 -6.54 4.73
CA LYS A 234 28.51 -6.50 5.79
C LYS A 234 27.48 -7.62 5.67
N ALA A 235 27.04 -8.11 6.83
CA ALA A 235 25.91 -9.00 7.01
C ALA A 235 24.76 -8.28 7.72
N LEU A 236 23.53 -8.73 7.46
CA LEU A 236 22.34 -8.42 8.22
C LEU A 236 22.16 -9.50 9.29
N LEU A 237 22.16 -9.08 10.55
CA LEU A 237 21.87 -9.93 11.71
C LEU A 237 20.49 -9.54 12.23
N ILE A 238 19.54 -10.47 12.27
CA ILE A 238 18.19 -10.29 12.83
C ILE A 238 18.02 -11.26 13.98
N VAL A 239 17.44 -10.79 15.09
CA VAL A 239 17.09 -11.65 16.21
C VAL A 239 15.70 -11.37 16.75
N SER A 240 14.93 -12.43 17.00
CA SER A 240 13.66 -12.33 17.70
C SER A 240 13.85 -11.94 19.17
N CYS A 241 13.13 -10.90 19.61
CA CYS A 241 13.34 -10.28 20.92
C CYS A 241 12.12 -10.34 21.82
N GLU A 242 10.93 -10.08 21.26
CA GLU A 242 9.66 -10.15 21.98
C GLU A 242 8.64 -10.91 21.13
N ALA A 243 7.67 -11.56 21.75
CA ALA A 243 6.58 -12.21 21.02
C ALA A 243 5.23 -11.98 21.70
N GLY A 244 4.24 -11.62 20.89
CA GLY A 244 2.82 -11.60 21.22
C GLY A 244 2.09 -12.77 20.54
N ALA A 245 0.75 -12.69 20.52
CA ALA A 245 -0.10 -13.78 20.06
C ALA A 245 0.11 -14.16 18.58
N TYR A 246 0.39 -13.18 17.72
CA TYR A 246 0.53 -13.35 16.27
C TYR A 246 1.71 -12.56 15.68
N ASN A 247 2.49 -11.89 16.52
CA ASN A 247 3.57 -11.01 16.11
C ASN A 247 4.82 -11.28 16.95
N THR A 248 5.98 -11.29 16.31
CA THR A 248 7.29 -11.29 16.93
C THR A 248 7.98 -9.96 16.64
N VAL A 249 8.47 -9.27 17.66
CA VAL A 249 9.31 -8.08 17.50
C VAL A 249 10.75 -8.54 17.36
N ASP A 250 11.37 -8.20 16.22
CA ASP A 250 12.77 -8.46 15.95
C ASP A 250 13.65 -7.23 16.25
N LEU A 251 14.92 -7.48 16.58
CA LEU A 251 15.98 -6.49 16.54
C LEU A 251 16.92 -6.81 15.37
N ALA A 252 17.47 -5.78 14.73
CA ALA A 252 18.38 -5.97 13.61
C ALA A 252 19.64 -5.11 13.70
N TRP A 253 20.73 -5.65 13.18
CA TRP A 253 22.02 -4.98 13.06
C TRP A 253 22.65 -5.20 11.68
N GLN A 254 23.34 -4.18 11.22
CA GLN A 254 24.37 -4.34 10.19
C GLN A 254 25.68 -4.69 10.89
N VAL A 255 26.27 -5.83 10.54
CA VAL A 255 27.49 -6.37 11.15
C VAL A 255 28.59 -6.51 10.10
N SER A 256 29.85 -6.21 10.43
CA SER A 256 30.97 -6.53 9.54
C SER A 256 31.11 -8.05 9.35
N ARG A 257 31.49 -8.51 8.16
CA ARG A 257 31.67 -9.96 7.89
C ARG A 257 32.93 -10.56 8.51
N LYS A 258 33.92 -9.73 8.85
CA LYS A 258 35.19 -10.16 9.44
C LYS A 258 35.33 -9.71 10.89
N LYS A 259 36.05 -10.53 11.66
CA LYS A 259 36.49 -10.25 13.03
C LYS A 259 37.60 -9.17 13.04
N PRO A 260 37.68 -8.31 14.07
CA PRO A 260 36.71 -8.16 15.15
C PRO A 260 35.40 -7.54 14.62
N PHE A 261 34.26 -8.09 15.06
CA PHE A 261 32.97 -7.67 14.55
C PHE A 261 32.59 -6.27 15.02
N SER A 262 32.20 -5.43 14.07
CA SER A 262 31.55 -4.14 14.31
C SER A 262 30.08 -4.24 13.96
N ALA A 263 29.19 -3.71 14.81
CA ALA A 263 27.76 -3.85 14.62
C ALA A 263 27.01 -2.55 14.92
N ARG A 264 26.12 -2.16 14.01
CA ARG A 264 25.27 -0.97 14.11
C ARG A 264 23.80 -1.38 14.06
N SER A 265 23.02 -0.93 15.04
CA SER A 265 21.57 -1.18 15.06
C SER A 265 20.90 -0.55 13.83
N ILE A 266 20.00 -1.32 13.23
CA ILE A 266 19.13 -0.86 12.15
C ILE A 266 17.86 -0.31 12.79
N ARG A 267 17.50 0.91 12.39
CA ARG A 267 16.21 1.52 12.69
C ARG A 267 15.53 1.88 11.38
N LEU A 268 14.28 1.49 11.24
CA LEU A 268 13.48 1.73 10.05
C LEU A 268 12.66 3.00 10.29
N ARG A 269 12.81 3.98 9.40
CA ARG A 269 12.11 5.26 9.52
C ARG A 269 11.36 5.58 8.25
N LEU A 270 10.07 5.84 8.39
CA LEU A 270 9.18 6.22 7.30
C LEU A 270 9.56 7.62 6.77
N PRO A 271 9.48 7.83 5.45
CA PRO A 271 9.69 9.15 4.84
C PRO A 271 8.45 10.04 4.90
N PHE A 272 7.40 9.63 5.62
CA PHE A 272 6.16 10.36 5.86
C PHE A 272 5.68 10.05 7.29
N THR A 273 4.71 10.82 7.78
CA THR A 273 4.07 10.56 9.07
C THR A 273 2.78 9.78 8.82
N PRO A 274 2.67 8.51 9.27
CA PRO A 274 1.43 7.74 9.16
C PRO A 274 0.39 8.22 10.18
N SER A 275 -0.82 7.65 10.10
CA SER A 275 -1.94 7.89 11.03
C SER A 275 -1.59 7.66 12.50
N SER A 276 -0.66 6.74 12.79
CA SER A 276 -0.17 6.43 14.14
C SER A 276 0.71 7.53 14.75
N ASN A 277 1.05 8.59 14.00
CA ASN A 277 1.92 9.70 14.41
C ASN A 277 3.37 9.32 14.79
N SER A 278 3.80 8.08 14.53
CA SER A 278 5.20 7.66 14.66
C SER A 278 5.78 7.34 13.29
N SER A 279 6.90 7.97 12.95
CA SER A 279 7.68 7.59 11.76
C SER A 279 8.65 6.44 12.01
N GLU A 280 8.89 6.07 13.27
CA GLU A 280 9.76 4.94 13.61
C GLU A 280 8.97 3.64 13.50
N MET A 281 9.57 2.64 12.86
CA MET A 281 8.97 1.34 12.61
C MET A 281 9.66 0.27 13.45
N GLU A 282 8.85 -0.54 14.12
CA GLU A 282 9.29 -1.80 14.71
C GLU A 282 9.47 -2.86 13.63
N LEU A 283 10.44 -3.75 13.83
CA LEU A 283 10.69 -4.88 12.95
C LEU A 283 9.77 -6.04 13.33
N MET A 284 8.47 -5.88 13.07
CA MET A 284 7.48 -6.91 13.35
C MET A 284 7.55 -8.03 12.30
N ASN A 285 7.66 -9.28 12.74
CA ASN A 285 7.79 -10.49 11.90
C ASN A 285 8.75 -10.27 10.73
N ALA A 286 9.94 -9.74 11.02
CA ALA A 286 10.84 -9.30 9.98
C ALA A 286 11.42 -10.51 9.23
N SER A 287 11.54 -10.40 7.92
CA SER A 287 12.19 -11.40 7.07
C SER A 287 12.97 -10.71 5.96
N PHE A 288 14.08 -11.31 5.55
CA PHE A 288 14.89 -10.81 4.44
C PHE A 288 14.87 -11.82 3.31
N ASP A 289 14.48 -11.38 2.12
CA ASP A 289 14.51 -12.19 0.90
C ASP A 289 15.77 -11.87 0.09
N GLU A 290 16.67 -12.84 -0.03
CA GLU A 290 17.94 -12.70 -0.75
C GLU A 290 17.76 -12.49 -2.26
N LYS A 291 16.66 -12.99 -2.84
CA LYS A 291 16.39 -12.86 -4.28
C LYS A 291 15.96 -11.46 -4.63
N THR A 292 15.01 -10.91 -3.87
CA THR A 292 14.51 -9.54 -4.07
C THR A 292 15.40 -8.49 -3.40
N ARG A 293 16.23 -8.91 -2.44
CA ARG A 293 17.07 -8.07 -1.57
C ARG A 293 16.25 -7.09 -0.74
N GLU A 294 15.09 -7.55 -0.28
CA GLU A 294 14.15 -6.76 0.50
C GLU A 294 14.00 -7.31 1.91
N LEU A 295 14.14 -6.41 2.89
CA LEU A 295 13.68 -6.63 4.25
C LEU A 295 12.19 -6.32 4.30
N THR A 296 11.37 -7.32 4.59
CA THR A 296 9.94 -7.19 4.84
C THR A 296 9.69 -7.13 6.33
N THR A 297 8.81 -6.24 6.77
CA THR A 297 8.18 -6.33 8.09
C THR A 297 6.67 -6.48 7.91
N LEU A 298 6.05 -7.28 8.76
CA LEU A 298 4.63 -7.58 8.71
C LEU A 298 4.04 -7.55 10.12
N ALA A 299 3.39 -6.44 10.47
CA ALA A 299 2.63 -6.34 11.70
C ALA A 299 1.19 -6.78 11.43
N LEU A 300 0.79 -7.94 11.93
CA LEU A 300 -0.58 -8.42 11.80
C LEU A 300 -1.47 -7.71 12.82
N GLY A 301 -2.70 -7.38 12.45
CA GLY A 301 -3.74 -6.93 13.39
C GLY A 301 -4.43 -8.09 14.12
N ARG A 302 -4.46 -9.28 13.47
CA ARG A 302 -4.90 -10.55 14.06
C ARG A 302 -4.30 -11.75 13.31
N GLY A 303 -4.36 -12.93 13.92
CA GLY A 303 -3.65 -14.13 13.46
C GLY A 303 -3.97 -14.62 12.05
N ILE A 304 -5.13 -14.25 11.46
CA ILE A 304 -5.46 -14.62 10.07
C ILE A 304 -4.82 -13.69 9.02
N GLY A 305 -4.30 -12.53 9.43
CA GLY A 305 -3.59 -11.59 8.56
C GLY A 305 -4.45 -10.91 7.49
N ASP A 306 -5.70 -10.59 7.80
CA ASP A 306 -6.59 -9.81 6.92
C ASP A 306 -6.50 -8.29 7.15
N CYS A 307 -5.77 -7.87 8.18
CA CYS A 307 -5.48 -6.46 8.50
C CYS A 307 -4.09 -6.34 9.15
N GLY A 308 -3.52 -5.15 9.08
CA GLY A 308 -2.19 -4.85 9.62
C GLY A 308 -1.38 -3.90 8.74
N ILE A 309 -0.06 -3.92 8.93
CA ILE A 309 0.91 -3.11 8.19
C ILE A 309 1.97 -4.02 7.58
N GLN A 310 2.19 -3.91 6.27
CA GLN A 310 3.32 -4.54 5.59
C GLN A 310 4.24 -3.46 5.03
N THR A 311 5.52 -3.54 5.35
CA THR A 311 6.54 -2.67 4.77
C THR A 311 7.63 -3.47 4.11
N ARG A 312 8.17 -2.95 3.00
CA ARG A 312 9.31 -3.54 2.29
C ARG A 312 10.41 -2.50 2.17
N TRP A 313 11.63 -2.90 2.44
CA TRP A 313 12.79 -2.03 2.48
C TRP A 313 13.95 -2.62 1.72
N ARG A 314 14.71 -1.78 1.03
CA ARG A 314 15.92 -2.19 0.32
C ARG A 314 17.13 -1.47 0.87
N PHE A 315 18.24 -2.19 1.02
CA PHE A 315 19.48 -1.60 1.48
C PHE A 315 20.18 -0.85 0.34
N ASP A 316 20.52 0.42 0.56
CA ASP A 316 21.14 1.31 -0.43
C ASP A 316 22.68 1.32 -0.36
N GLY A 317 23.28 0.40 0.41
CA GLY A 317 24.72 0.39 0.73
C GLY A 317 25.06 1.05 2.07
N GLN A 318 24.16 1.91 2.58
CA GLN A 318 24.32 2.59 3.86
C GLN A 318 23.19 2.28 4.85
N ARG A 319 21.95 2.22 4.38
CA ARG A 319 20.75 2.01 5.21
C ARG A 319 19.59 1.42 4.40
N PHE A 320 18.60 0.92 5.12
CA PHE A 320 17.34 0.47 4.53
C PHE A 320 16.47 1.67 4.12
N ARG A 321 15.95 1.63 2.90
CA ARG A 321 15.05 2.63 2.32
C ARG A 321 13.71 2.00 2.02
N LEU A 322 12.64 2.70 2.39
CA LEU A 322 11.28 2.24 2.19
C LEU A 322 11.00 2.10 0.69
N VAL A 323 10.64 0.90 0.27
CA VAL A 323 10.20 0.57 -1.10
C VAL A 323 8.68 0.55 -1.18
N ARG A 324 8.03 -0.05 -0.18
CA ARG A 324 6.56 -0.15 -0.11
C ARG A 324 6.09 -0.02 1.32
N TYR A 325 5.02 0.74 1.52
CA TYR A 325 4.21 0.71 2.75
C TYR A 325 2.76 0.46 2.35
N ALA A 326 2.17 -0.59 2.92
CA ALA A 326 0.75 -0.88 2.81
C ALA A 326 0.16 -1.13 4.19
N GLU A 327 -1.08 -0.70 4.36
CA GLU A 327 -1.79 -0.76 5.63
C GLU A 327 -3.26 -1.01 5.37
N GLU A 328 -3.80 -2.02 6.03
CA GLU A 328 -5.22 -2.33 6.06
C GLU A 328 -5.68 -2.28 7.52
N PRO A 329 -6.29 -1.17 7.97
CA PRO A 329 -6.69 -1.02 9.36
C PRO A 329 -7.97 -1.82 9.68
N SER A 330 -8.75 -2.21 8.66
CA SER A 330 -10.03 -2.90 8.83
C SER A 330 -9.87 -4.42 8.73
N CYS A 331 -10.13 -5.13 9.82
CA CYS A 331 -10.08 -6.60 9.87
C CYS A 331 -11.41 -7.24 9.43
N ASP A 332 -11.67 -7.27 8.12
CA ASP A 332 -12.96 -7.67 7.52
C ASP A 332 -12.91 -8.92 6.62
N ASN A 333 -11.83 -9.71 6.70
CA ASN A 333 -11.61 -10.93 5.90
C ASN A 333 -11.54 -10.70 4.38
N TRP A 334 -11.31 -9.46 3.92
CA TRP A 334 -11.31 -9.18 2.49
C TRP A 334 -10.03 -9.63 1.78
N ASN A 335 -8.86 -9.17 2.22
CA ASN A 335 -7.59 -9.40 1.53
C ASN A 335 -6.42 -9.58 2.49
N GLY A 336 -5.41 -10.33 2.03
CA GLY A 336 -4.15 -10.51 2.73
C GLY A 336 -3.10 -9.42 2.42
N PRO A 337 -1.92 -9.49 3.05
CA PRO A 337 -0.91 -8.42 3.06
C PRO A 337 -0.42 -7.94 1.68
N ASP A 338 -0.40 -8.83 0.69
CA ASP A 338 0.06 -8.50 -0.66
C ASP A 338 -0.95 -7.65 -1.45
N ALA A 339 -2.22 -7.68 -1.06
CA ALA A 339 -3.30 -6.95 -1.70
C ALA A 339 -3.77 -5.72 -0.90
N TRP A 340 -3.20 -5.46 0.29
CA TRP A 340 -3.50 -4.26 1.07
C TRP A 340 -3.18 -2.96 0.32
N PRO A 341 -3.97 -1.89 0.54
CA PRO A 341 -3.78 -0.64 -0.16
C PRO A 341 -2.46 0.03 0.24
N THR A 342 -1.80 0.65 -0.73
CA THR A 342 -0.48 1.26 -0.53
C THR A 342 -0.59 2.73 -0.17
N LEU A 343 0.21 3.17 0.81
CA LEU A 343 0.45 4.59 1.10
C LEU A 343 1.75 5.06 0.48
N TRP A 344 2.73 4.17 0.33
CA TRP A 344 4.02 4.53 -0.23
C TRP A 344 4.50 3.47 -1.20
N ILE A 345 5.02 3.94 -2.33
CA ILE A 345 5.76 3.13 -3.30
C ILE A 345 6.99 3.90 -3.79
N THR A 346 8.02 3.17 -4.20
CA THR A 346 9.18 3.70 -4.94
C THR A 346 9.37 2.91 -6.22
N ARG A 347 10.25 3.39 -7.10
CA ARG A 347 10.68 2.62 -8.28
C ARG A 347 12.08 2.05 -8.09
#